data_AF-A0A0D8XMG0-F1
#
_entry.id   AF-A0A0D8XMG0-F1
#
_cell.length_a   1.000
_cell.length_b   1.000
_cell.length_c   1.000
_cell.angle_alpha   90.00
_cell.angle_beta   90.00
_cell.angle_gamma   90.00
#
_symmetry.space_group_name_H-M   'P 1'
#
loop_
_entity.id
_entity.type
_entity.pdbx_description
1 polymer ?
#
loop_
_entity_poly.entity_id
_entity_poly.type
_entity_poly.pdbx_seq_one_letter_code
_entity_poly.pdbx_strand_id
1 'polypeptide(L)'
;MDFWVALQLRTARASGLRDDIAAHLEASRFYFPSDVIDSQSGIEDIKQMQLDHEIKYEKRPHNRRVQYWDQLSIKYPFTFEYVELVNDWSIVKGENSVANLYVLRDRIALLSLQRWIVGKSELPAGLLSSNNGALVPVELHCIHRGKPKRYGLVCLPTVEDLNKASCRYCSFDHEIYNRHRSGPVSIIQEPRKYRRNADSTPEVEFFATPKNVVKDYISIDPSTREKPISLKDLFPDTKVVDRTMKRKLLNKKKKENAKRRRCNQEQRMKKLNTEKEEKEAVTYRESANR
;
A
#
# COMPACT_ATOMS: atom_id res chain seq x y z
N MET A 1 -39.86 25.92 -15.95
CA MET A 1 -39.86 24.78 -14.99
C MET A 1 -40.87 23.72 -15.39
N ASP A 2 -42.00 24.09 -16.00
CA ASP A 2 -43.10 23.17 -16.34
C ASP A 2 -42.68 21.97 -17.21
N PHE A 3 -41.74 22.17 -18.15
CA PHE A 3 -41.18 21.08 -18.95
C PHE A 3 -40.43 20.04 -18.11
N TRP A 4 -39.61 20.48 -17.15
CA TRP A 4 -38.88 19.58 -16.25
C TRP A 4 -39.85 18.79 -15.35
N VAL A 5 -40.87 19.48 -14.82
CA VAL A 5 -41.92 18.84 -14.01
C VAL A 5 -42.70 17.81 -14.83
N ALA A 6 -43.04 18.12 -16.08
CA ALA A 6 -43.72 17.19 -16.98
C ALA A 6 -42.90 15.91 -17.25
N LEU A 7 -41.58 16.02 -17.42
CA LEU A 7 -40.68 14.87 -17.57
C LEU A 7 -40.67 14.00 -16.30
N GLN A 8 -40.58 14.65 -15.14
CA GLN A 8 -40.50 13.98 -13.85
C GLN A 8 -41.81 13.22 -13.51
N LEU A 9 -42.97 13.77 -13.91
CA LEU A 9 -44.27 13.13 -13.77
C LEU A 9 -44.45 11.89 -14.68
N ARG A 10 -43.70 11.80 -15.79
CA ARG A 10 -43.86 10.71 -16.76
C ARG A 10 -43.00 9.47 -16.48
N THR A 11 -41.88 9.64 -15.74
CA THR A 11 -40.94 8.62 -15.18
C THR A 11 -39.47 9.04 -15.33
N ALA A 12 -39.16 10.22 -15.86
CA ALA A 12 -37.78 10.66 -16.00
C ALA A 12 -37.13 10.85 -14.62
N ARG A 13 -35.91 10.34 -14.46
CA ARG A 13 -35.09 10.54 -13.25
C ARG A 13 -34.00 11.56 -13.54
N ALA A 14 -33.81 12.48 -12.60
CA ALA A 14 -32.71 13.42 -12.67
C ALA A 14 -31.39 12.69 -12.40
N SER A 15 -30.43 12.83 -13.31
CA SER A 15 -29.06 12.35 -13.14
C SER A 15 -28.18 13.48 -12.63
N GLY A 16 -27.30 13.17 -11.68
CA GLY A 16 -26.30 14.14 -11.18
C GLY A 16 -24.99 14.07 -11.97
N LEU A 17 -24.05 14.94 -11.62
CA LEU A 17 -22.68 14.93 -12.15
C LEU A 17 -22.02 13.53 -12.04
N ARG A 18 -22.28 12.80 -10.96
CA ARG A 18 -21.75 11.46 -10.76
C ARG A 18 -22.21 10.47 -11.84
N ASP A 19 -23.49 10.56 -12.21
CA ASP A 19 -24.09 9.67 -13.20
C ASP A 19 -23.61 10.05 -14.60
N ASP A 20 -23.40 11.34 -14.85
CA ASP A 20 -22.82 11.85 -16.09
C ASP A 20 -21.38 11.35 -16.28
N ILE A 21 -20.52 11.47 -15.26
CA ILE A 21 -19.17 10.91 -15.28
C ILE A 21 -19.19 9.39 -15.53
N ALA A 22 -20.14 8.67 -14.91
CA ALA A 22 -20.30 7.24 -15.14
C ALA A 22 -20.72 6.93 -16.59
N ALA A 23 -21.66 7.68 -17.15
CA ALA A 23 -22.10 7.53 -18.55
C ALA A 23 -20.94 7.80 -19.54
N HIS A 24 -20.10 8.80 -19.27
CA HIS A 24 -18.90 9.07 -20.04
C HIS A 24 -17.91 7.90 -20.00
N LEU A 25 -17.66 7.33 -18.81
CA LEU A 25 -16.79 6.18 -18.62
C LEU A 25 -17.33 4.94 -19.34
N GLU A 26 -18.63 4.67 -19.24
CA GLU A 26 -19.29 3.56 -19.93
C GLU A 26 -19.27 3.71 -21.46
N ALA A 27 -19.27 4.95 -21.96
CA ALA A 27 -19.11 5.25 -23.38
C ALA A 27 -17.63 5.29 -23.83
N SER A 28 -16.69 4.92 -22.97
CA SER A 28 -15.24 4.96 -23.21
C SER A 28 -14.75 6.35 -23.67
N ARG A 29 -15.34 7.40 -23.09
CA ARG A 29 -15.03 8.81 -23.36
C ARG A 29 -14.49 9.48 -22.12
N PHE A 30 -13.53 10.38 -22.33
CA PHE A 30 -13.05 11.24 -21.25
C PHE A 30 -14.10 12.26 -20.84
N TYR A 31 -14.15 12.51 -19.54
CA TYR A 31 -14.96 13.57 -18.96
C TYR A 31 -14.14 14.86 -18.86
N PHE A 32 -14.66 15.95 -19.44
CA PHE A 32 -14.08 17.28 -19.28
C PHE A 32 -14.67 17.94 -18.01
N PRO A 33 -13.86 18.55 -17.12
CA PRO A 33 -12.42 18.83 -17.27
C PRO A 33 -11.47 17.77 -16.69
N SER A 34 -11.96 16.83 -15.87
CA SER A 34 -11.13 16.02 -14.98
C SER A 34 -10.12 15.08 -15.66
N ASP A 35 -10.41 14.67 -16.89
CA ASP A 35 -9.61 13.67 -17.62
C ASP A 35 -8.80 14.29 -18.77
N VAL A 36 -8.96 15.59 -19.03
CA VAL A 36 -8.38 16.29 -20.18
C VAL A 36 -7.11 17.02 -19.76
N ILE A 37 -5.95 16.45 -20.05
CA ILE A 37 -4.65 16.88 -19.50
C ILE A 37 -4.05 18.11 -20.21
N ASP A 38 -4.44 18.37 -21.45
CA ASP A 38 -3.92 19.45 -22.29
C ASP A 38 -4.57 20.81 -22.03
N SER A 39 -5.76 20.83 -21.43
CA SER A 39 -6.45 22.07 -21.09
C SER A 39 -5.97 22.63 -19.76
N GLN A 40 -5.83 23.96 -19.67
CA GLN A 40 -5.54 24.66 -18.42
C GLN A 40 -6.55 24.29 -17.32
N SER A 41 -7.84 24.22 -17.67
CA SER A 41 -8.90 23.83 -16.73
C SER A 41 -8.75 22.42 -16.20
N GLY A 42 -8.27 21.48 -17.03
CA GLY A 42 -8.02 20.11 -16.60
C GLY A 42 -6.80 20.01 -15.66
N ILE A 43 -5.74 20.76 -15.94
CA ILE A 43 -4.57 20.85 -15.05
C ILE A 43 -4.98 21.40 -13.68
N GLU A 44 -5.80 22.45 -13.64
CA GLU A 44 -6.31 23.03 -12.40
C GLU A 44 -7.21 22.04 -11.64
N ASP A 45 -8.13 21.36 -12.32
CA ASP A 45 -9.02 20.38 -11.70
C ASP A 45 -8.24 19.18 -11.13
N ILE A 46 -7.22 18.68 -11.86
CA ILE A 46 -6.32 17.63 -11.36
C ILE A 46 -5.59 18.07 -10.09
N LYS A 47 -5.09 19.32 -10.05
CA LYS A 47 -4.45 19.89 -8.84
C LYS A 47 -5.44 20.04 -7.69
N GLN A 48 -6.68 20.46 -7.94
CA GLN A 48 -7.71 20.53 -6.91
C GLN A 48 -8.04 19.15 -6.36
N MET A 49 -8.22 18.15 -7.23
CA MET A 49 -8.44 16.76 -6.82
C MET A 49 -7.27 16.20 -6.00
N GLN A 50 -6.03 16.51 -6.37
CA GLN A 50 -4.85 16.15 -5.59
C GLN A 50 -4.94 16.70 -4.16
N LEU A 51 -5.14 18.01 -4.00
CA LEU A 51 -5.22 18.66 -2.69
C LEU A 51 -6.33 18.04 -1.84
N ASP A 52 -7.49 17.77 -2.44
CA ASP A 52 -8.61 17.10 -1.80
C ASP A 52 -8.25 15.72 -1.27
N HIS A 53 -7.51 14.94 -2.06
CA HIS A 53 -7.05 13.61 -1.69
C HIS A 53 -5.96 13.63 -0.61
N GLU A 54 -5.03 14.59 -0.68
CA GLU A 54 -4.00 14.82 0.34
C GLU A 54 -4.64 15.20 1.67
N ILE A 55 -5.58 16.15 1.68
CA ILE A 55 -6.33 16.53 2.89
C ILE A 55 -7.07 15.32 3.47
N LYS A 56 -7.72 14.50 2.64
CA LYS A 56 -8.41 13.27 3.09
C LYS A 56 -7.43 12.23 3.65
N TYR A 57 -6.22 12.15 3.10
CA TYR A 57 -5.17 11.26 3.56
C TYR A 57 -4.60 11.72 4.91
N GLU A 58 -4.28 13.02 5.04
CA GLU A 58 -3.75 13.63 6.26
C GLU A 58 -4.75 13.64 7.41
N LYS A 59 -6.05 13.74 7.14
CA LYS A 59 -7.11 13.61 8.17
C LYS A 59 -7.08 12.27 8.92
N ARG A 60 -6.61 11.19 8.28
CA ARG A 60 -6.51 9.88 8.93
C ARG A 60 -5.32 9.88 9.90
N PRO A 61 -5.33 9.16 11.03
CA PRO A 61 -4.13 9.03 11.86
C PRO A 61 -3.10 8.12 11.17
N HIS A 62 -1.81 8.37 11.40
CA HIS A 62 -0.69 7.65 10.74
C HIS A 62 -0.86 6.12 10.69
N ASN A 63 -1.23 5.47 11.80
CA ASN A 63 -1.41 4.00 11.84
C ASN A 63 -2.64 3.48 11.07
N ARG A 64 -3.53 4.35 10.62
CA ARG A 64 -4.69 4.01 9.77
C ARG A 64 -4.52 4.47 8.33
N ARG A 65 -3.41 5.15 8.02
CA ARG A 65 -3.06 5.53 6.66
C ARG A 65 -2.37 4.35 5.97
N VAL A 66 -2.59 4.24 4.67
CA VAL A 66 -1.83 3.31 3.82
C VAL A 66 -0.46 3.92 3.60
N GLN A 67 0.60 3.15 3.83
CA GLN A 67 1.97 3.60 3.57
C GLN A 67 2.29 3.32 2.10
N TYR A 68 2.10 4.33 1.24
CA TYR A 68 2.29 4.18 -0.20
C TYR A 68 3.73 3.89 -0.61
N TRP A 69 4.70 4.53 0.04
CA TRP A 69 6.12 4.34 -0.28
C TRP A 69 6.67 3.08 0.38
N ASP A 70 6.60 2.98 1.70
CA ASP A 70 7.21 1.88 2.46
C ASP A 70 6.67 0.48 2.09
N GLN A 71 5.38 0.37 1.74
CA GLN A 71 4.74 -0.94 1.50
C GLN A 71 4.43 -1.22 0.03
N LEU A 72 4.19 -0.19 -0.78
CA LEU A 72 3.73 -0.35 -2.15
C LEU A 72 4.68 0.27 -3.19
N SER A 73 5.76 0.93 -2.75
CA SER A 73 6.74 1.60 -3.62
C SER A 73 6.11 2.63 -4.59
N ILE A 74 4.98 3.24 -4.21
CA ILE A 74 4.28 4.22 -5.05
C ILE A 74 4.81 5.63 -4.74
N LYS A 75 5.48 6.26 -5.73
CA LYS A 75 6.03 7.62 -5.62
C LYS A 75 4.92 8.68 -5.50
N TYR A 76 3.97 8.66 -6.44
CA TYR A 76 2.88 9.63 -6.56
C TYR A 76 1.50 8.97 -6.43
N PRO A 77 0.90 8.91 -5.22
CA PRO A 77 -0.37 8.21 -5.00
C PRO A 77 -1.63 9.01 -5.36
N PHE A 78 -1.53 10.34 -5.51
CA PHE A 78 -2.67 11.25 -5.72
C PHE A 78 -2.51 12.17 -6.94
N THR A 79 -1.42 12.00 -7.69
CA THR A 79 -1.10 12.82 -8.88
C THR A 79 -0.68 11.94 -10.04
N PHE A 80 -0.70 12.55 -11.23
CA PHE A 80 -0.17 11.94 -12.44
C PHE A 80 0.97 12.82 -12.98
N GLU A 81 2.21 12.46 -12.66
CA GLU A 81 3.38 13.19 -13.15
C GLU A 81 3.78 12.70 -14.55
N TYR A 82 2.95 13.04 -15.55
CA TYR A 82 3.20 12.65 -16.94
C TYR A 82 4.49 13.27 -17.50
N VAL A 83 4.85 14.47 -17.05
CA VAL A 83 6.06 15.18 -17.50
C VAL A 83 7.31 14.40 -17.11
N GLU A 84 7.41 14.02 -15.83
CA GLU A 84 8.52 13.21 -15.32
C GLU A 84 8.56 11.85 -16.02
N LEU A 85 7.40 11.19 -16.17
CA LEU A 85 7.32 9.89 -16.84
C LEU A 85 7.80 9.94 -18.29
N VAL A 86 7.33 10.90 -19.08
CA VAL A 86 7.72 11.03 -20.49
C VAL A 86 9.21 11.33 -20.61
N ASN A 87 9.76 12.19 -19.75
CA ASN A 87 11.19 12.46 -19.71
C ASN A 87 12.01 11.20 -19.39
N ASP A 88 11.58 10.39 -18.41
CA ASP A 88 12.23 9.10 -18.10
C ASP A 88 12.24 8.15 -19.31
N TRP A 89 11.14 8.13 -20.09
CA TRP A 89 11.06 7.34 -21.31
C TRP A 89 11.95 7.87 -22.44
N SER A 90 12.05 9.20 -22.59
CA SER A 90 12.95 9.84 -23.56
C SER A 90 14.42 9.59 -23.24
N ILE A 91 14.81 9.68 -21.96
CA ILE A 91 16.18 9.41 -21.51
C ILE A 91 16.61 7.99 -21.86
N VAL A 92 15.75 6.99 -21.63
CA VAL A 92 16.08 5.58 -21.95
C VAL A 92 16.21 5.35 -23.46
N LYS A 93 15.49 6.12 -24.29
CA LYS A 93 15.63 6.07 -25.75
C LYS A 93 16.83 6.88 -26.27
N GLY A 94 17.49 7.67 -25.42
CA GLY A 94 18.57 8.58 -25.82
C GLY A 94 18.07 9.82 -26.57
N GLU A 95 16.81 10.20 -26.39
CA GLU A 95 16.19 11.37 -27.03
C GLU A 95 16.21 12.60 -26.10
N ASN A 96 16.15 13.79 -26.70
CA ASN A 96 16.11 15.05 -25.95
C ASN A 96 14.84 15.14 -25.09
N SER A 97 14.96 15.78 -23.91
CA SER A 97 13.82 16.05 -23.03
C SER A 97 12.73 16.82 -23.76
N VAL A 98 11.48 16.35 -23.65
CA VAL A 98 10.34 16.96 -24.31
C VAL A 98 9.72 18.02 -23.41
N ALA A 99 9.70 19.27 -23.87
CA ALA A 99 9.16 20.40 -23.09
C ALA A 99 7.62 20.43 -23.04
N ASN A 100 6.95 19.98 -24.10
CA ASN A 100 5.49 20.05 -24.23
C ASN A 100 4.87 18.67 -24.41
N LEU A 101 4.04 18.28 -23.45
CA LEU A 101 3.16 17.12 -23.56
C LEU A 101 1.93 17.47 -24.40
N TYR A 102 1.48 16.54 -25.22
CA TYR A 102 0.20 16.66 -25.89
C TYR A 102 -0.49 15.31 -26.00
N VAL A 103 -1.82 15.34 -26.11
CA VAL A 103 -2.62 14.14 -26.31
C VAL A 103 -2.83 13.91 -27.80
N LEU A 104 -2.44 12.74 -28.29
CA LEU A 104 -2.66 12.36 -29.68
C LEU A 104 -4.15 12.06 -29.90
N ARG A 105 -4.83 12.90 -30.69
CA ARG A 105 -6.26 12.76 -31.02
C ARG A 105 -6.52 12.50 -32.50
N ASP A 106 -5.49 12.49 -33.34
CA ASP A 106 -5.67 12.22 -34.75
C ASP A 106 -6.16 10.78 -34.97
N ARG A 107 -7.36 10.66 -35.55
CA ARG A 107 -8.01 9.36 -35.76
C ARG A 107 -7.24 8.48 -36.72
N ILE A 108 -6.55 9.06 -37.72
CA ILE A 108 -5.82 8.27 -38.71
C ILE A 108 -4.62 7.60 -38.04
N ALA A 109 -3.85 8.38 -37.27
CA ALA A 109 -2.75 7.87 -36.45
C ALA A 109 -3.21 6.85 -35.39
N LEU A 110 -4.34 7.08 -34.72
CA LEU A 110 -4.86 6.15 -33.72
C LEU A 110 -5.34 4.84 -34.34
N LEU A 111 -5.96 4.88 -35.52
CA LEU A 111 -6.38 3.67 -36.24
C LEU A 111 -5.19 2.83 -36.71
N SER A 112 -4.09 3.46 -37.13
CA SER A 112 -2.87 2.72 -37.49
C SER A 112 -2.22 2.06 -36.27
N LEU A 113 -2.17 2.76 -35.13
CA LEU A 113 -1.72 2.18 -33.85
C LEU A 113 -2.61 1.03 -33.40
N GLN A 114 -3.93 1.16 -33.52
CA GLN A 114 -4.87 0.08 -33.16
C GLN A 114 -4.64 -1.16 -34.02
N ARG A 115 -4.44 -1.00 -35.34
CA ARG A 115 -4.13 -2.13 -36.23
C ARG A 115 -2.83 -2.82 -35.86
N TRP A 116 -1.81 -2.03 -35.47
CA TRP A 116 -0.53 -2.55 -35.02
C TRP A 116 -0.64 -3.33 -33.69
N ILE A 117 -1.36 -2.80 -32.69
CA ILE A 117 -1.56 -3.48 -31.39
C ILE A 117 -2.29 -4.82 -31.56
N VAL A 118 -3.24 -4.91 -32.51
CA VAL A 118 -3.94 -6.16 -32.83
C VAL A 118 -3.07 -7.12 -33.65
N GLY A 119 -1.89 -6.70 -34.12
CA GLY A 119 -0.99 -7.51 -34.94
C GLY A 119 -1.38 -7.60 -36.42
N LYS A 120 -2.27 -6.71 -36.89
CA LYS A 120 -2.75 -6.69 -38.28
C LYS A 120 -1.87 -5.83 -39.21
N SER A 121 -0.93 -5.07 -38.66
CA SER A 121 -0.03 -4.21 -39.43
C SER A 121 1.37 -4.14 -38.81
N GLU A 122 2.34 -3.75 -39.62
CA GLU A 122 3.70 -3.47 -39.17
C GLU A 122 3.77 -2.23 -38.27
N LEU A 123 4.89 -2.09 -37.56
CA LEU A 123 5.17 -0.97 -36.66
C LEU A 123 5.20 0.35 -37.46
N PRO A 124 4.36 1.35 -37.15
CA PRO A 124 4.38 2.64 -37.82
C PRO A 124 5.56 3.50 -37.31
N ALA A 125 6.78 3.15 -37.70
CA ALA A 125 8.01 3.78 -37.20
C ALA A 125 8.04 5.29 -37.42
N GLY A 126 7.63 5.77 -38.60
CA GLY A 126 7.57 7.21 -38.90
C GLY A 126 6.60 7.99 -38.01
N LEU A 127 5.49 7.36 -37.59
CA LEU A 127 4.54 7.97 -36.66
C LEU A 127 5.11 8.08 -35.26
N LEU A 128 5.84 7.05 -34.81
CA LEU A 128 6.44 7.02 -33.48
C LEU A 128 7.56 8.06 -33.37
N SER A 129 8.46 8.13 -34.35
CA SER A 129 9.56 9.10 -34.37
C SER A 129 9.08 10.55 -34.47
N SER A 130 7.93 10.80 -35.10
CA SER A 130 7.36 12.15 -35.16
C SER A 130 6.74 12.59 -33.83
N ASN A 131 6.38 11.63 -32.97
CA ASN A 131 5.51 11.85 -31.81
C ASN A 131 6.18 11.45 -30.48
N ASN A 132 7.42 11.91 -30.26
CA ASN A 132 8.24 11.52 -29.10
C ASN A 132 7.74 11.99 -27.72
N GLY A 133 6.66 12.79 -27.66
CA GLY A 133 6.03 13.27 -26.41
C GLY A 133 4.52 13.12 -26.37
N ALA A 134 3.96 12.28 -27.25
CA ALA A 134 2.54 12.07 -27.35
C ALA A 134 2.01 11.14 -26.25
N LEU A 135 0.95 11.57 -25.58
CA LEU A 135 0.14 10.71 -24.72
C LEU A 135 -1.01 10.13 -25.56
N VAL A 136 -1.13 8.80 -25.54
CA VAL A 136 -2.19 8.09 -26.25
C VAL A 136 -3.19 7.56 -25.22
N PRO A 137 -4.48 7.89 -25.37
CA PRO A 137 -5.50 7.32 -24.51
C PRO A 137 -5.78 5.86 -24.87
N VAL A 138 -5.83 5.00 -23.86
CA VAL A 138 -6.03 3.56 -24.04
C VAL A 138 -7.14 3.09 -23.10
N GLU A 139 -8.03 2.25 -23.64
CA GLU A 139 -9.02 1.52 -22.86
C GLU A 139 -8.46 0.16 -22.45
N LEU A 140 -8.55 -0.15 -21.16
CA LEU A 140 -8.06 -1.41 -20.60
C LEU A 140 -9.23 -2.17 -19.97
N HIS A 141 -9.40 -3.42 -20.40
CA HIS A 141 -10.37 -4.34 -19.80
C HIS A 141 -9.67 -5.36 -18.91
N CYS A 142 -10.15 -5.48 -17.67
CA CYS A 142 -9.72 -6.55 -16.78
C CYS A 142 -10.38 -7.87 -17.21
N ILE A 143 -9.59 -8.86 -17.64
CA ILE A 143 -10.11 -10.16 -18.09
C ILE A 143 -10.58 -11.02 -16.90
N HIS A 144 -9.90 -10.90 -15.77
CA HIS A 144 -10.15 -11.72 -14.59
C HIS A 144 -10.48 -10.84 -13.37
N ARG A 145 -9.91 -11.18 -12.22
CA ARG A 145 -10.16 -10.51 -10.96
C ARG A 145 -9.44 -9.16 -10.90
N GLY A 146 -10.19 -8.11 -10.60
CA GLY A 146 -9.64 -6.78 -10.31
C GLY A 146 -10.74 -5.73 -10.35
N LYS A 147 -10.55 -4.64 -9.62
CA LYS A 147 -11.36 -3.43 -9.79
C LYS A 147 -10.37 -2.27 -9.93
N PRO A 148 -10.14 -1.76 -11.15
CA PRO A 148 -9.25 -0.63 -11.33
C PRO A 148 -9.81 0.57 -10.56
N LYS A 149 -8.89 1.39 -10.04
CA LYS A 149 -9.21 2.64 -9.36
C LYS A 149 -8.39 3.75 -10.00
N ARG A 150 -8.87 4.99 -9.83
CA ARG A 150 -8.11 6.18 -10.19
C ARG A 150 -6.75 6.18 -9.48
N TYR A 151 -5.72 6.71 -10.13
CA TYR A 151 -4.31 6.66 -9.69
C TYR A 151 -3.71 5.24 -9.64
N GLY A 152 -4.29 4.29 -10.37
CA GLY A 152 -3.65 2.99 -10.63
C GLY A 152 -2.46 3.14 -11.56
N LEU A 153 -1.39 2.39 -11.30
CA LEU A 153 -0.22 2.31 -12.16
C LEU A 153 -0.40 1.19 -13.19
N VAL A 154 0.07 1.42 -14.41
CA VAL A 154 0.16 0.40 -15.47
C VAL A 154 1.61 -0.01 -15.58
N CYS A 155 1.91 -1.24 -15.17
CA CYS A 155 3.25 -1.79 -15.20
C CYS A 155 3.43 -2.71 -16.42
N LEU A 156 4.63 -2.74 -16.98
CA LEU A 156 4.97 -3.70 -18.01
C LEU A 156 5.09 -5.11 -17.41
N PRO A 157 4.57 -6.14 -18.09
CA PRO A 157 4.72 -7.51 -17.62
C PRO A 157 6.18 -7.96 -17.70
N THR A 158 6.61 -8.76 -16.72
CA THR A 158 7.92 -9.41 -16.76
C THR A 158 7.88 -10.67 -17.63
N VAL A 159 9.04 -11.18 -18.04
CA VAL A 159 9.13 -12.43 -18.83
C VAL A 159 8.52 -13.61 -18.05
N GLU A 160 8.63 -13.61 -16.72
CA GLU A 160 7.97 -14.60 -15.88
C GLU A 160 6.45 -14.52 -15.93
N ASP A 161 5.90 -13.31 -15.99
CA ASP A 161 4.45 -13.09 -16.07
C ASP A 161 3.90 -13.57 -17.41
N LEU A 162 4.65 -13.36 -18.50
CA LEU A 162 4.29 -13.88 -19.82
C LEU A 162 4.23 -15.41 -19.82
N ASN A 163 5.21 -16.08 -19.20
CA ASN A 163 5.24 -17.54 -19.07
C ASN A 163 4.10 -18.07 -18.19
N LYS A 164 3.78 -17.38 -17.08
CA LYS A 164 2.66 -17.75 -16.20
C LYS A 164 1.31 -17.48 -16.86
N ALA A 165 1.21 -16.44 -17.68
CA ALA A 165 0.00 -16.10 -18.42
C ALA A 165 -0.27 -17.11 -19.56
N SER A 166 0.75 -17.46 -20.36
CA SER A 166 0.62 -18.45 -21.43
C SER A 166 0.23 -19.83 -20.89
N CYS A 167 0.80 -20.26 -19.75
CA CYS A 167 0.41 -21.51 -19.08
C CYS A 167 -1.06 -21.54 -18.63
N ARG A 168 -1.66 -20.40 -18.23
CA ARG A 168 -3.09 -20.34 -17.83
C ARG A 168 -4.06 -20.32 -19.01
N TYR A 169 -3.66 -19.76 -20.16
CA TYR A 169 -4.53 -19.76 -21.35
C TYR A 169 -4.50 -21.09 -22.11
N CYS A 170 -3.46 -21.92 -21.93
CA CYS A 170 -3.39 -23.27 -22.51
C CYS A 170 -4.13 -24.34 -21.70
N SER A 171 -4.69 -24.01 -20.53
CA SER A 171 -5.46 -24.92 -19.67
C SER A 171 -6.92 -24.44 -19.57
N PHE A 172 -7.65 -24.56 -20.68
CA PHE A 172 -9.06 -24.17 -20.79
C PHE A 172 -10.01 -24.95 -19.85
N ASP A 173 -9.55 -25.99 -19.14
CA ASP A 173 -10.41 -26.81 -18.27
C ASP A 173 -9.87 -27.18 -16.88
N HIS A 174 -8.78 -26.58 -16.36
CA HIS A 174 -8.34 -26.91 -14.99
C HIS A 174 -7.83 -25.69 -14.20
N GLU A 175 -8.37 -25.53 -12.99
CA GLU A 175 -7.89 -24.68 -11.88
C GLU A 175 -8.49 -23.26 -11.71
N ILE A 176 -9.82 -23.17 -11.73
CA ILE A 176 -10.54 -22.26 -10.81
C ILE A 176 -10.76 -22.91 -9.43
N TYR A 177 -10.45 -24.20 -9.28
CA TYR A 177 -10.36 -24.86 -7.98
C TYR A 177 -8.91 -24.88 -7.48
N ASN A 178 -8.71 -24.41 -6.24
CA ASN A 178 -7.57 -24.70 -5.36
C ASN A 178 -6.43 -23.67 -5.22
N ARG A 179 -6.77 -22.43 -4.85
CA ARG A 179 -5.93 -21.68 -3.87
C ARG A 179 -6.11 -22.16 -2.42
N HIS A 180 -6.95 -23.16 -2.17
CA HIS A 180 -7.20 -23.78 -0.86
C HIS A 180 -6.52 -25.16 -0.70
N ARG A 181 -5.33 -25.37 -1.28
CA ARG A 181 -4.55 -26.60 -1.03
C ARG A 181 -3.65 -26.55 0.21
N SER A 182 -3.58 -25.41 0.89
CA SER A 182 -3.37 -25.42 2.33
C SER A 182 -4.74 -25.33 2.99
N GLY A 183 -5.06 -26.32 3.83
CA GLY A 183 -6.23 -26.27 4.69
C GLY A 183 -6.22 -25.02 5.58
N PRO A 184 -7.23 -24.81 6.45
CA PRO A 184 -7.22 -23.70 7.39
C PRO A 184 -5.87 -23.68 8.11
N VAL A 185 -5.12 -22.59 7.96
CA VAL A 185 -3.85 -22.40 8.68
C VAL A 185 -4.21 -22.40 10.16
N SER A 186 -3.99 -23.53 10.83
CA SER A 186 -4.07 -23.59 12.28
C SER A 186 -2.95 -22.69 12.80
N ILE A 187 -3.32 -21.50 13.25
CA ILE A 187 -2.43 -20.64 14.01
C ILE A 187 -2.25 -21.34 15.36
N ILE A 188 -1.31 -22.26 15.43
CA ILE A 188 -0.84 -22.82 16.69
C ILE A 188 -0.08 -21.68 17.35
N GLN A 189 -0.73 -21.00 18.30
CA GLN A 189 -0.04 -20.06 19.17
C GLN A 189 0.94 -20.88 20.00
N GLU A 190 2.24 -20.73 19.76
CA GLU A 190 3.23 -21.25 20.68
C GLU A 190 2.98 -20.63 22.07
N PRO A 191 2.88 -21.43 23.15
CA PRO A 191 2.67 -20.91 24.48
C PRO A 191 3.78 -19.91 24.79
N ARG A 192 3.39 -18.72 25.29
CA ARG A 192 4.32 -17.63 25.62
C ARG A 192 5.47 -18.17 26.46
N LYS A 193 6.66 -18.26 25.87
CA LYS A 193 7.90 -18.48 26.60
C LYS A 193 8.06 -17.33 27.58
N TYR A 194 7.87 -17.59 28.87
CA TYR A 194 8.24 -16.66 29.92
C TYR A 194 9.73 -16.35 29.77
N ARG A 195 10.05 -15.13 29.36
CA ARG A 195 11.41 -14.59 29.52
C ARG A 195 11.68 -14.54 31.02
N ARG A 196 12.47 -15.49 31.54
CA ARG A 196 13.23 -15.26 32.76
C ARG A 196 14.23 -14.16 32.41
N ASN A 197 14.01 -12.97 32.94
CA ASN A 197 15.07 -11.98 32.97
C ASN A 197 16.20 -12.58 33.82
N ALA A 198 17.30 -12.90 33.15
CA ALA A 198 18.59 -13.07 33.81
C ALA A 198 18.99 -11.68 34.29
N ASP A 199 18.90 -11.47 35.60
CA ASP A 199 19.68 -10.49 36.35
C ASP A 199 19.41 -10.72 37.84
N SER A 200 20.18 -11.65 38.42
CA SER A 200 20.68 -11.64 39.81
C SER A 200 21.11 -13.06 40.19
N THR A 201 22.30 -13.48 39.77
CA THR A 201 23.04 -14.56 40.44
C THR A 201 23.97 -13.91 41.48
N PRO A 202 23.79 -14.16 42.78
CA PRO A 202 24.92 -14.18 43.70
C PRO A 202 25.50 -15.61 43.71
N GLU A 203 26.81 -15.67 43.51
CA GLU A 203 27.65 -16.86 43.60
C GLU A 203 27.50 -17.50 44.99
N VAL A 204 27.23 -18.81 45.04
CA VAL A 204 27.67 -19.65 46.15
C VAL A 204 28.06 -21.01 45.57
N GLU A 205 29.34 -21.32 45.71
CA GLU A 205 29.98 -22.58 45.38
C GLU A 205 29.31 -23.75 46.13
N PHE A 206 29.04 -24.86 45.44
CA PHE A 206 28.98 -26.16 46.11
C PHE A 206 29.60 -27.24 45.23
N PHE A 207 30.44 -28.03 45.90
CA PHE A 207 31.38 -29.03 45.41
C PHE A 207 30.75 -30.16 44.56
N ALA A 208 31.57 -30.68 43.64
CA ALA A 208 31.33 -31.90 42.87
C ALA A 208 31.33 -33.15 43.77
N THR A 209 30.41 -34.11 43.63
CA THR A 209 30.51 -35.39 42.86
C THR A 209 29.44 -36.38 43.40
N PRO A 210 29.22 -37.60 42.85
CA PRO A 210 29.11 -38.03 41.45
C PRO A 210 27.86 -38.91 41.14
N LYS A 211 27.54 -38.96 39.84
CA LYS A 211 26.92 -40.02 38.99
C LYS A 211 25.90 -41.05 39.55
N ASN A 212 24.79 -41.11 38.79
CA ASN A 212 24.00 -42.28 38.36
C ASN A 212 23.37 -43.20 39.41
N VAL A 213 22.04 -43.10 39.58
CA VAL A 213 21.13 -44.26 39.70
C VAL A 213 19.75 -43.89 39.14
N VAL A 214 19.26 -44.68 38.18
CA VAL A 214 17.86 -44.70 37.70
C VAL A 214 16.95 -45.05 38.87
N LYS A 215 15.99 -44.20 39.20
CA LYS A 215 14.94 -44.48 40.18
C LYS A 215 13.60 -43.91 39.73
N ASP A 216 12.78 -44.78 39.15
CA ASP A 216 11.35 -44.62 38.90
C ASP A 216 10.57 -44.49 40.22
N TYR A 217 10.67 -43.33 40.87
CA TYR A 217 9.80 -42.98 41.97
C TYR A 217 9.36 -41.53 41.79
N ILE A 218 8.10 -41.34 41.44
CA ILE A 218 7.45 -40.03 41.53
C ILE A 218 7.26 -39.78 43.02
N SER A 219 8.08 -38.90 43.61
CA SER A 219 7.86 -38.41 44.98
C SER A 219 6.46 -37.79 45.04
N ILE A 220 5.63 -38.32 45.95
CA ILE A 220 4.26 -37.87 46.22
C ILE A 220 4.27 -36.65 47.16
N ASP A 221 5.44 -36.18 47.62
CA ASP A 221 5.54 -35.04 48.52
C ASP A 221 5.27 -33.72 47.78
N PRO A 222 4.10 -33.06 48.01
CA PRO A 222 3.73 -31.83 47.29
C PRO A 222 4.69 -30.67 47.57
N SER A 223 5.47 -30.75 48.66
CA SER A 223 6.46 -29.75 49.06
C SER A 223 7.64 -29.59 48.11
N THR A 224 7.92 -30.56 47.23
CA THR A 224 9.09 -30.48 46.32
C THR A 224 8.77 -29.83 44.97
N ARG A 225 7.48 -29.70 44.62
CA ARG A 225 7.03 -29.09 43.36
C ARG A 225 6.65 -27.61 43.50
N GLU A 226 6.34 -27.16 44.71
CA GLU A 226 5.88 -25.80 44.94
C GLU A 226 7.04 -24.94 45.44
N LYS A 227 7.56 -24.07 44.57
CA LYS A 227 8.40 -22.97 45.04
C LYS A 227 7.52 -22.08 45.91
N PRO A 228 7.81 -21.87 47.21
CA PRO A 228 7.01 -21.00 48.05
C PRO A 228 7.11 -19.58 47.48
N ILE A 229 6.05 -19.13 46.81
CA ILE A 229 5.96 -17.77 46.32
C ILE A 229 5.61 -16.91 47.53
N SER A 230 6.51 -16.01 47.91
CA SER A 230 6.26 -15.07 49.00
C SER A 230 4.97 -14.28 48.72
N LEU A 231 4.04 -14.27 49.68
CA LEU A 231 2.80 -13.50 49.57
C LEU A 231 3.06 -12.00 49.37
N LYS A 232 4.24 -11.50 49.74
CA LYS A 232 4.67 -10.11 49.49
C LYS A 232 4.99 -9.84 48.02
N ASP A 233 5.38 -10.87 47.26
CA ASP A 233 5.65 -10.77 45.82
C ASP A 233 4.36 -10.87 45.00
N LEU A 234 3.38 -11.64 45.49
CA LEU A 234 2.04 -11.74 44.90
C LEU A 234 1.18 -10.51 45.20
N PHE A 235 1.36 -9.89 46.35
CA PHE A 235 0.61 -8.71 46.79
C PHE A 235 1.57 -7.61 47.29
N PRO A 236 2.19 -6.82 46.38
CA PRO A 236 3.05 -5.69 46.77
C PRO A 236 2.29 -4.55 47.48
N ASP A 237 0.96 -4.67 47.56
CA ASP A 237 0.02 -3.66 48.07
C ASP A 237 -0.12 -3.65 49.61
N THR A 238 0.67 -4.40 50.37
CA THR A 238 0.64 -4.31 51.85
C THR A 238 1.17 -2.99 52.39
N LYS A 239 1.87 -2.20 51.57
CA LYS A 239 2.15 -0.80 51.90
C LYS A 239 0.93 0.01 51.45
N VAL A 240 0.21 0.61 52.40
CA VAL A 240 -0.73 1.69 52.13
C VAL A 240 0.02 2.73 51.32
N VAL A 241 -0.12 2.69 49.99
CA VAL A 241 0.59 3.64 49.14
C VAL A 241 -0.04 4.99 49.42
N ASP A 242 0.67 5.81 50.18
CA ASP A 242 0.26 7.18 50.46
C ASP A 242 -0.20 7.85 49.17
N ARG A 243 -1.28 8.64 49.25
CA ARG A 243 -1.82 9.38 48.09
C ARG A 243 -0.72 10.15 47.35
N THR A 244 0.33 10.57 48.06
CA THR A 244 1.53 11.24 47.54
C THR A 244 2.41 10.31 46.68
N MET A 245 2.65 9.05 47.09
CA MET A 245 3.42 8.06 46.35
C MET A 245 2.68 7.58 45.09
N LYS A 246 1.35 7.38 45.14
CA LYS A 246 0.54 7.09 43.94
C LYS A 246 0.64 8.23 42.91
N ARG A 247 0.57 9.49 43.35
CA ARG A 247 0.74 10.68 42.49
C ARG A 247 2.14 10.75 41.87
N LYS A 248 3.20 10.45 42.64
CA LYS A 248 4.59 10.41 42.13
C LYS A 248 4.76 9.34 41.03
N LEU A 249 4.25 8.13 41.24
CA LEU A 249 4.29 7.05 40.24
C LEU A 249 3.50 7.41 38.97
N LEU A 250 2.31 7.99 39.12
CA LEU A 250 1.50 8.47 37.99
C LEU A 250 2.24 9.54 37.19
N ASN A 251 2.86 10.52 37.86
CA ASN A 251 3.65 11.57 37.21
C ASN A 251 4.90 11.01 36.52
N LYS A 252 5.57 10.02 37.11
CA LYS A 252 6.69 9.31 36.48
C LYS A 252 6.24 8.60 35.19
N LYS A 253 5.12 7.88 35.23
CA LYS A 253 4.52 7.21 34.06
C LYS A 253 4.09 8.21 32.98
N LYS A 254 3.52 9.36 33.36
CA LYS A 254 3.20 10.47 32.43
C LYS A 254 4.46 11.03 31.76
N LYS A 255 5.53 11.29 32.53
CA LYS A 255 6.82 11.76 32.00
C LYS A 255 7.43 10.74 31.05
N GLU A 256 7.41 9.46 31.40
CA GLU A 256 7.93 8.39 30.54
C GLU A 256 7.12 8.26 29.24
N ASN A 257 5.78 8.28 29.31
CA ASN A 257 4.94 8.28 28.13
C ASN A 257 5.16 9.51 27.24
N ALA A 258 5.37 10.69 27.83
CA ALA A 258 5.71 11.90 27.09
C ALA A 258 7.08 11.76 26.39
N LYS A 259 8.09 11.21 27.07
CA LYS A 259 9.40 10.90 26.46
C LYS A 259 9.27 9.90 25.30
N ARG A 260 8.51 8.82 25.48
CA ARG A 260 8.22 7.83 24.42
C ARG A 260 7.53 8.48 23.21
N ARG A 261 6.58 9.39 23.44
CA ARG A 261 5.91 10.15 22.36
C ARG A 261 6.89 11.02 21.58
N ARG A 262 7.79 11.74 22.26
CA ARG A 262 8.83 12.56 21.61
C ARG A 262 9.81 11.71 20.81
N CYS A 263 10.34 10.64 21.40
CA CYS A 263 11.24 9.72 20.70
C CYS A 263 10.56 9.09 19.46
N ASN A 264 9.30 8.65 19.60
CA ASN A 264 8.53 8.13 18.47
C ASN A 264 8.29 9.19 17.39
N GLN A 265 8.10 10.45 17.77
CA GLN A 265 7.94 11.55 16.82
C GLN A 265 9.25 11.84 16.07
N GLU A 266 10.38 11.90 16.78
CA GLU A 266 11.70 12.08 16.16
C GLU A 266 12.04 10.92 15.21
N GLN A 267 11.77 9.68 15.62
CA GLN A 267 11.95 8.52 14.75
C GLN A 267 11.07 8.60 13.49
N ARG A 268 9.83 9.09 13.61
CA ARG A 268 8.96 9.31 12.45
C ARG A 268 9.49 10.40 11.53
N MET A 269 9.98 11.50 12.07
CA MET A 269 10.58 12.56 11.25
C MET A 269 11.82 12.08 10.51
N LYS A 270 12.67 11.28 11.16
CA LYS A 270 13.82 10.65 10.50
C LYS A 270 13.40 9.73 9.36
N LYS A 271 12.40 8.87 9.59
CA LYS A 271 11.85 8.00 8.55
C LYS A 271 11.26 8.78 7.38
N LEU A 272 10.49 9.83 7.66
CA LEU A 272 9.94 10.69 6.61
C LEU A 272 11.03 11.37 5.77
N ASN A 273 12.15 11.75 6.38
CA ASN A 273 13.27 12.33 5.65
C ASN A 273 13.97 11.28 4.78
N THR A 274 14.24 10.09 5.31
CA THR A 274 14.82 9.00 4.51
C THR A 274 13.90 8.57 3.37
N GLU A 275 12.58 8.52 3.60
CA GLU A 275 11.59 8.24 2.56
C GLU A 275 11.62 9.29 1.44
N LYS A 276 11.81 10.57 1.78
CA LYS A 276 11.93 11.64 0.77
C LYS A 276 13.20 11.51 -0.05
N GLU A 277 14.33 11.26 0.59
CA GLU A 277 15.62 11.03 -0.07
C GLU A 277 15.56 9.84 -1.03
N GLU A 278 14.94 8.73 -0.59
CA GLU A 278 14.71 7.56 -1.44
C GLU A 278 13.79 7.87 -2.63
N LYS A 279 12.72 8.64 -2.42
CA LYS A 279 11.80 9.05 -3.49
C LYS A 279 12.47 9.92 -4.54
N GLU A 280 13.36 10.80 -4.13
CA GLU A 280 14.12 11.67 -5.02
C GLU A 280 15.16 10.89 -5.82
N ALA A 281 15.74 9.83 -5.23
CA ALA A 281 16.71 8.97 -5.91
C ALA A 281 16.09 8.04 -6.97
N VAL A 282 14.82 7.63 -6.79
CA VAL A 282 14.15 6.68 -7.67
C VAL A 282 13.40 7.41 -8.80
N THR A 283 13.63 6.97 -10.04
CA THR A 283 12.91 7.46 -11.23
C THR A 283 11.43 7.07 -11.17
N TYR A 284 10.55 7.86 -11.79
CA TYR A 284 9.12 7.56 -11.72
C TYR A 284 8.80 6.24 -12.44
N ARG A 285 9.49 5.97 -13.55
CA ARG A 285 9.37 4.71 -14.29
C ARG A 285 9.67 3.46 -13.45
N GLU A 286 10.68 3.51 -12.58
CA GLU A 286 11.13 2.35 -11.80
C GLU A 286 10.53 2.30 -10.39
N SER A 287 9.71 3.29 -10.03
CA SER A 287 9.12 3.39 -8.70
C SER A 287 8.44 2.10 -8.22
N ALA A 288 7.68 1.43 -9.10
CA ALA A 288 6.96 0.20 -8.76
C ALA A 288 7.85 -1.06 -8.59
N ASN A 289 9.14 -1.00 -8.94
CA ASN A 289 10.05 -2.16 -8.94
C ASN A 289 11.02 -2.20 -7.75
N ARG A 290 10.88 -1.28 -6.79
CA ARG A 290 11.68 -1.27 -5.56
C ARG A 290 11.35 -2.45 -4.64
#